data_AF-A0A2N0SNG2-F1
#
_entry.id   AF-A0A2N0SNG2-F1
#
_cell.length_a   1.000
_cell.length_b   1.000
_cell.length_c   1.000
_cell.angle_alpha   90.00
_cell.angle_beta   90.00
_cell.angle_gamma   90.00
#
_symmetry.space_group_name_H-M   'P 1'
#
loop_
_entity.id
_entity.type
_entity.pdbx_description
1 polymer ?
#
loop_
_entity_poly.entity_id
_entity_poly.type
_entity_poly.pdbx_seq_one_letter_code
_entity_poly.pdbx_strand_id
1 'polypeptide(L)'
;MFGLGLRKPRSVVGWPGSRQNSLFTITADTHEVRHNPEYYVMRHFSKYVRPGAKVLGTTSHFNSMAIAFRNPDGTIVVVTQNALEDERPFEFADPADASRGFKATLAPRSFNTFVIE
;
A
#
# COMPACT_ATOMS: atom_id res chain seq x y z
N MET A 1 11.41 -23.74 39.37
CA MET A 1 10.60 -24.41 38.32
C MET A 1 10.21 -23.33 37.30
N PHE A 2 11.04 -23.12 36.27
CA PHE A 2 10.78 -22.11 35.24
C PHE A 2 9.90 -22.73 34.16
N GLY A 3 8.67 -22.22 34.02
CA GLY A 3 7.75 -22.62 32.97
C GLY A 3 8.26 -22.18 31.61
N LEU A 4 8.61 -23.14 30.76
CA LEU A 4 8.97 -22.95 29.37
C LEU A 4 7.69 -22.64 28.56
N GLY A 5 7.15 -21.43 28.73
CA GLY A 5 6.07 -20.93 27.90
C GLY A 5 6.61 -20.53 26.53
N LEU A 6 6.30 -21.31 25.49
CA LEU A 6 6.52 -20.97 24.08
C LEU A 6 6.03 -19.53 23.82
N ARG A 7 6.97 -18.58 23.71
CA ARG A 7 6.64 -17.21 23.35
C ARG A 7 6.30 -17.21 21.87
N LYS A 8 5.07 -16.81 21.52
CA LYS A 8 4.69 -16.51 20.13
C LYS A 8 5.77 -15.63 19.47
N PRO A 9 6.10 -15.84 18.18
CA PRO A 9 7.02 -14.97 17.47
C PRO A 9 6.53 -13.53 17.54
N ARG A 10 7.39 -12.64 18.02
CA ARG A 10 7.09 -11.24 18.26
C ARG A 10 8.14 -10.39 17.56
N SER A 11 7.69 -9.45 16.73
CA SER A 11 8.56 -8.42 16.18
C SER A 11 9.04 -7.51 17.31
N VAL A 12 10.34 -7.55 17.60
CA VAL A 12 11.01 -6.59 18.47
C VAL A 12 12.04 -5.88 17.59
N VAL A 13 11.74 -4.64 17.23
CA VAL A 13 12.69 -3.74 16.59
C VAL A 13 12.83 -2.55 17.55
N GLY A 14 14.01 -2.38 18.16
CA GLY A 14 14.31 -1.28 19.09
C GLY A 14 15.12 -1.68 20.34
N TRP A 15 15.49 -0.67 21.14
CA TRP A 15 16.10 -0.81 22.48
C TRP A 15 15.26 -1.76 23.36
N PRO A 16 15.86 -2.53 24.30
CA PRO A 16 15.11 -3.49 25.10
C PRO A 16 13.84 -2.89 25.72
N GLY A 17 12.69 -3.44 25.33
CA GLY A 17 11.36 -2.99 25.78
C GLY A 17 10.56 -2.18 24.76
N SER A 18 11.18 -1.67 23.69
CA SER A 18 10.47 -0.95 22.63
C SER A 18 9.83 -1.92 21.63
N ARG A 19 8.57 -1.65 21.28
CA ARG A 19 7.83 -2.34 20.21
C ARG A 19 7.72 -1.39 19.03
N GLN A 20 8.38 -1.70 17.92
CA GLN A 20 8.16 -1.02 16.65
C GLN A 20 7.45 -1.95 15.67
N ASN A 21 6.61 -1.35 14.82
CA ASN A 21 6.05 -2.04 13.67
C ASN A 21 7.18 -2.38 12.68
N SER A 22 7.01 -3.45 11.94
CA SER A 22 7.97 -3.93 10.94
C SER A 22 7.21 -4.45 9.73
N LEU A 23 7.80 -4.35 8.53
CA LEU A 23 7.18 -4.89 7.32
C LEU A 23 7.08 -6.43 7.39
N PHE A 24 8.06 -7.08 8.03
CA PHE A 24 8.15 -8.52 8.16
C PHE A 24 8.35 -8.93 9.61
N THR A 25 7.73 -10.04 10.00
CA THR A 25 8.05 -10.76 11.23
C THR A 25 8.74 -12.06 10.84
N ILE A 26 9.92 -12.33 11.42
CA ILE A 26 10.65 -13.58 11.22
C ILE A 26 10.59 -14.37 12.53
N THR A 27 10.10 -15.60 12.46
CA THR A 27 10.06 -16.53 13.59
C THR A 27 11.40 -17.25 13.71
N ALA A 28 12.12 -17.07 14.81
CA ALA A 28 13.53 -17.48 14.90
C ALA A 28 13.75 -19.01 14.86
N ASP A 29 12.81 -19.78 15.37
CA ASP A 29 12.88 -21.24 15.44
C ASP A 29 12.39 -21.92 14.15
N THR A 30 11.34 -21.38 13.53
CA THR A 30 10.76 -21.95 12.31
C THR A 30 11.25 -21.31 11.02
N HIS A 31 11.95 -20.18 11.12
CA HIS A 31 12.31 -19.29 10.01
C HIS A 31 11.10 -18.83 9.17
N GLU A 32 9.89 -18.92 9.71
CA GLU A 32 8.69 -18.45 9.04
C GLU A 32 8.75 -16.92 8.85
N VAL A 33 8.53 -16.48 7.61
CA VAL A 33 8.45 -15.06 7.26
C VAL A 33 6.99 -14.67 7.10
N ARG A 34 6.49 -13.85 8.03
CA ARG A 34 5.16 -13.25 7.93
C ARG A 34 5.26 -11.82 7.42
N HIS A 35 4.58 -11.55 6.31
CA HIS A 35 4.35 -10.21 5.81
C HIS A 35 3.28 -9.52 6.66
N ASN A 36 3.62 -8.41 7.31
CA ASN A 36 2.67 -7.63 8.08
C ASN A 36 1.90 -6.65 7.15
N PRO A 37 0.76 -6.07 7.58
CA PRO A 37 -0.02 -5.15 6.75
C PRO A 37 0.80 -4.01 6.12
N GLU A 38 1.78 -3.47 6.85
CA GLU A 38 2.66 -2.40 6.38
C GLU A 38 3.48 -2.81 5.15
N TYR A 39 3.85 -4.09 5.02
CA TYR A 39 4.50 -4.59 3.81
C TYR A 39 3.61 -4.41 2.57
N TYR A 40 2.32 -4.73 2.70
CA TYR A 40 1.39 -4.62 1.59
C TYR A 40 1.18 -3.16 1.20
N VAL A 41 1.05 -2.26 2.18
CA VAL A 41 0.99 -0.81 1.90
C VAL A 41 2.23 -0.38 1.11
N MET A 42 3.44 -0.74 1.56
CA MET A 42 4.66 -0.38 0.81
C MET A 42 4.72 -1.01 -0.57
N ARG A 43 4.27 -2.25 -0.72
CA ARG A 43 4.22 -2.95 -2.01
C ARG A 43 3.33 -2.24 -3.04
N HIS A 44 2.24 -1.60 -2.62
CA HIS A 44 1.37 -0.82 -3.52
C HIS A 44 2.08 0.40 -4.15
N PHE A 45 3.15 0.89 -3.52
CA PHE A 45 4.00 1.94 -4.07
C PHE A 45 5.23 1.35 -4.75
N SER A 46 6.08 0.65 -3.98
CA SER A 46 7.43 0.25 -4.41
C SER A 46 7.46 -0.71 -5.60
N LYS A 47 6.39 -1.48 -5.81
CA LYS A 47 6.30 -2.38 -6.96
C LYS A 47 6.00 -1.66 -8.27
N TYR A 48 5.27 -0.55 -8.22
CA TYR A 48 4.65 0.07 -9.39
C TYR A 48 5.22 1.46 -9.72
N VAL A 49 5.59 2.23 -8.70
CA VAL A 49 6.21 3.55 -8.85
C VAL A 49 7.71 3.37 -9.07
N ARG A 50 8.23 3.86 -10.21
CA ARG A 50 9.63 3.70 -10.61
C ARG A 50 10.50 4.86 -10.11
N PRO A 51 11.82 4.62 -9.87
CA PRO A 51 12.75 5.70 -9.64
C PRO A 51 12.66 6.77 -10.73
N GLY A 52 12.58 8.05 -10.34
CA GLY A 52 12.38 9.17 -11.26
C GLY A 52 10.93 9.48 -11.60
N ALA A 53 9.96 8.72 -11.07
CA ALA A 53 8.54 9.06 -11.21
C ALA A 53 8.23 10.43 -10.58
N LYS A 54 7.30 11.15 -11.19
CA LYS A 54 6.83 12.46 -10.72
C LYS A 54 5.45 12.33 -10.14
N VAL A 55 5.23 12.92 -8.96
CA VAL A 55 3.88 13.03 -8.38
C VAL A 55 3.04 13.95 -9.26
N LEU A 56 1.82 13.53 -9.58
CA LEU A 56 0.85 14.32 -10.32
C LEU A 56 -0.11 15.01 -9.35
N GLY A 57 -0.42 16.27 -9.62
CA GLY A 57 -1.52 16.95 -8.93
C GLY A 57 -2.85 16.32 -9.33
N THR A 58 -3.69 16.02 -8.35
CA THR A 58 -5.04 15.48 -8.56
C THR A 58 -6.08 16.50 -8.13
N THR A 59 -7.24 16.52 -8.79
CA THR A 59 -8.38 17.38 -8.45
C THR A 59 -9.63 16.53 -8.30
N SER A 60 -10.11 16.33 -7.08
CA SER A 60 -11.33 15.55 -6.78
C SER A 60 -11.67 15.59 -5.28
N HIS A 61 -12.91 15.24 -4.95
CA HIS A 61 -13.33 14.88 -3.59
C HIS A 61 -12.54 13.69 -3.02
N PHE A 62 -11.93 12.85 -3.88
CA PHE A 62 -11.07 11.73 -3.49
C PHE A 62 -9.59 12.10 -3.28
N ASN A 63 -9.21 13.38 -3.41
CA ASN A 63 -7.80 13.80 -3.33
C ASN A 63 -7.09 13.44 -2.01
N SER A 64 -7.83 13.31 -0.91
CA SER A 64 -7.26 12.88 0.38
C SER A 64 -7.02 11.37 0.48
N MET A 65 -7.57 10.59 -0.45
CA MET A 65 -7.54 9.12 -0.44
C MET A 65 -6.76 8.51 -1.61
N ALA A 66 -6.29 9.32 -2.55
CA ALA A 66 -5.57 8.88 -3.74
C ALA A 66 -4.33 9.73 -4.02
N ILE A 67 -3.32 9.11 -4.60
CA ILE A 67 -2.11 9.76 -5.10
C ILE A 67 -1.73 9.15 -6.45
N ALA A 68 -1.36 10.00 -7.41
CA ALA A 68 -1.00 9.59 -8.75
C ALA A 68 0.46 9.95 -9.06
N PHE A 69 1.11 9.11 -9.84
CA PHE A 69 2.48 9.28 -10.31
C PHE A 69 2.56 9.05 -11.80
N ARG A 70 3.42 9.79 -12.50
CA ARG A 70 3.86 9.44 -13.86
C ARG A 70 5.28 8.89 -13.78
N ASN A 71 5.44 7.65 -14.20
CA ASN A 71 6.74 7.01 -14.36
C ASN A 71 7.52 7.62 -15.54
N PRO A 72 8.85 7.43 -15.59
CA PRO A 72 9.66 7.92 -16.71
C PRO A 72 9.27 7.33 -18.08
N ASP A 73 8.70 6.13 -18.11
CA ASP A 73 8.19 5.47 -19.33
C ASP A 73 6.84 6.02 -19.80
N GLY A 74 6.25 6.97 -19.06
CA GLY A 74 4.95 7.57 -19.37
C GLY A 74 3.77 6.91 -18.67
N THR A 75 3.94 5.70 -18.11
CA THR A 75 2.85 5.01 -17.41
C THR A 75 2.40 5.80 -16.19
N ILE A 76 1.09 5.82 -15.96
CA ILE A 76 0.48 6.46 -14.79
C ILE A 76 0.16 5.40 -13.75
N VAL A 77 0.59 5.64 -12.52
CA VAL A 77 0.28 4.78 -11.38
C VAL A 77 -0.61 5.56 -10.43
N VAL A 78 -1.80 5.04 -10.16
CA VAL A 78 -2.74 5.62 -9.20
C VAL A 78 -2.88 4.68 -8.02
N VAL A 79 -2.50 5.17 -6.85
CA VAL A 79 -2.65 4.45 -5.58
C VAL A 79 -3.80 5.09 -4.82
N THR A 80 -4.80 4.31 -4.42
CA THR A 80 -6.00 4.81 -3.74
C THR A 80 -6.46 3.86 -2.64
N GLN A 81 -7.05 4.40 -1.58
CA GLN A 81 -7.62 3.61 -0.49
C GLN A 81 -9.11 3.89 -0.32
N ASN A 82 -9.84 2.85 0.08
CA ASN A 82 -11.16 2.98 0.65
C ASN A 82 -11.11 2.53 2.12
N ALA A 83 -11.05 3.49 3.03
CA ALA A 83 -11.00 3.21 4.47
C ALA A 83 -12.39 2.97 5.10
N LEU A 84 -13.46 3.07 4.30
CA LEU A 84 -14.84 3.00 4.76
C LEU A 84 -15.34 1.55 4.75
N GLU A 85 -16.47 1.31 5.43
CA GLU A 85 -17.10 -0.02 5.53
C GLU A 85 -17.97 -0.37 4.31
N ASP A 86 -18.21 0.59 3.42
CA ASP A 86 -19.01 0.43 2.21
C ASP A 86 -18.15 0.52 0.94
N GLU A 87 -18.65 -0.07 -0.14
CA GLU A 87 -18.06 0.10 -1.47
C GLU A 87 -18.05 1.56 -1.90
N ARG A 88 -17.02 1.95 -2.66
CA ARG A 88 -16.88 3.31 -3.18
C ARG A 88 -16.66 3.33 -4.68
N PRO A 89 -17.51 4.02 -5.45
CA PRO A 89 -17.22 4.26 -6.86
C PRO A 89 -15.97 5.15 -6.97
N PHE A 90 -15.11 4.79 -7.90
CA PHE A 90 -13.89 5.50 -8.22
C PHE A 90 -13.82 5.72 -9.72
N GLU A 91 -13.47 6.94 -10.11
CA GLU A 91 -13.29 7.32 -11.50
C GLU A 91 -11.97 8.06 -11.64
N PHE A 92 -11.18 7.66 -12.62
CA PHE A 92 -9.95 8.32 -12.99
C PHE A 92 -10.10 8.88 -14.40
N ALA A 93 -9.57 10.09 -14.60
CA ALA A 93 -9.47 10.74 -15.89
C ALA A 93 -8.10 11.41 -16.02
N ASP A 94 -7.44 11.22 -17.17
CA ASP A 94 -6.25 11.97 -17.55
C ASP A 94 -6.67 13.15 -18.44
N PRO A 95 -6.50 14.41 -18.03
CA PRO A 95 -6.86 15.57 -18.84
C PRO A 95 -6.01 15.69 -20.11
N ALA A 96 -4.84 15.05 -20.17
CA ALA A 96 -4.00 15.02 -21.36
C ALA A 96 -4.42 13.93 -22.37
N ASP A 97 -5.14 12.90 -21.92
CA ASP A 97 -5.56 11.77 -22.75
C ASP A 97 -6.82 11.09 -22.19
N ALA A 98 -7.97 11.40 -22.78
CA ALA A 98 -9.25 10.85 -22.33
C ALA A 98 -9.35 9.32 -22.46
N SER A 99 -8.53 8.68 -23.32
CA SER A 99 -8.56 7.22 -23.50
C SER A 99 -8.03 6.45 -22.28
N ARG A 100 -7.26 7.13 -21.42
CA ARG A 100 -6.71 6.59 -20.17
C ARG A 100 -7.68 6.63 -18.99
N GLY A 101 -8.89 7.16 -19.20
CA GLY A 101 -9.92 7.23 -18.16
C GLY A 101 -10.57 5.87 -17.88
N PHE A 102 -10.91 5.60 -16.63
CA PHE A 102 -11.62 4.37 -16.24
C PHE A 102 -12.48 4.56 -14.99
N LYS A 103 -13.38 3.60 -14.78
CA LYS A 103 -14.22 3.48 -13.58
C LYS A 103 -13.95 2.16 -12.88
N ALA A 104 -13.96 2.19 -11.55
CA ALA A 104 -13.83 1.01 -10.70
C ALA A 104 -14.71 1.15 -9.45
N THR A 105 -15.01 0.03 -8.81
CA THR A 105 -15.62 0.01 -7.48
C THR A 105 -14.60 -0.48 -6.48
N LEU A 106 -14.26 0.36 -5.50
CA LEU A 106 -13.32 0.02 -4.44
C LEU A 106 -14.06 -0.70 -3.32
N ALA A 107 -13.65 -1.94 -3.03
CA ALA A 107 -14.21 -2.71 -1.92
C ALA A 107 -14.04 -1.98 -0.57
N PRO A 108 -14.86 -2.28 0.45
CA PRO A 108 -14.66 -1.81 1.81
C PRO A 108 -13.25 -2.10 2.33
N ARG A 109 -12.71 -1.20 3.16
CA ARG A 109 -11.41 -1.36 3.85
C ARG A 109 -10.27 -1.84 2.94
N SER A 110 -10.20 -1.30 1.72
CA SER A 110 -9.28 -1.77 0.67
C SER A 110 -8.21 -0.75 0.31
N PHE A 111 -7.13 -1.26 -0.29
CA PHE A 111 -6.04 -0.49 -0.87
C PHE A 111 -5.82 -0.98 -2.30
N ASN A 112 -5.79 -0.06 -3.26
CA ASN A 112 -5.83 -0.39 -4.68
C ASN A 112 -4.71 0.36 -5.41
N THR A 113 -4.11 -0.30 -6.40
CA THR A 113 -3.16 0.33 -7.32
C THR A 113 -3.58 0.02 -8.74
N PHE A 114 -3.78 1.07 -9.53
CA PHE A 114 -4.06 0.99 -10.96
C PHE A 114 -2.82 1.44 -11.73
N VAL A 115 -2.45 0.70 -12.77
CA VAL A 115 -1.38 1.04 -13.70
C VAL A 115 -2.02 1.26 -15.06
N ILE A 116 -1.82 2.45 -15.62
CA ILE A 116 -2.42 2.90 -16.88
C ILE A 116 -1.29 3.20 -17.86
N GLU A 117 -1.40 2.67 -19.08
CA GLU A 117 -0.40 2.78 -20.14
C GLU A 117 -0.66 3.98 -21.08
#